data_AF-A0A3C1SMB2-F1
#
_entry.id   AF-A0A3C1SMB2-F1
#
_cell.length_a   1.000
_cell.length_b   1.000
_cell.length_c   1.000
_cell.angle_alpha   90.00
_cell.angle_beta   90.00
_cell.angle_gamma   90.00
#
_symmetry.space_group_name_H-M   'P 1'
#
loop_
_entity.id
_entity.type
_entity.pdbx_description
1 polymer ?
#
loop_
_entity_poly.entity_id
_entity_poly.type
_entity_poly.pdbx_seq_one_letter_code
_entity_poly.pdbx_strand_id
1 'polypeptide(L)'
;MRFENSGVFGRRRALGGFPRRQLGRAPFWLILGVGLLGGVGLYWYTTPQAVPAWARKWLPLPGLPEYTGPLYRWRDDQGREQITDKPPRNRPYETMRYRSNANVVPPKQ
;
A
#
# COMPACT_ATOMS: atom_id res chain seq x y z
N MET A 1 3.74 -58.71 68.31
CA MET A 1 4.18 -57.49 67.57
C MET A 1 3.01 -56.95 66.77
N ARG A 2 2.97 -55.61 66.64
CA ARG A 2 2.29 -54.79 65.62
C ARG A 2 0.91 -54.20 65.98
N PHE A 3 0.96 -53.10 66.73
CA PHE A 3 0.13 -51.92 66.47
C PHE A 3 0.76 -51.17 65.29
N GLU A 4 -0.03 -50.72 64.31
CA GLU A 4 0.04 -49.34 63.82
C GLU A 4 -1.15 -49.05 62.92
N ASN A 5 -2.03 -48.20 63.45
CA ASN A 5 -3.06 -47.49 62.75
C ASN A 5 -2.38 -46.26 62.13
N SER A 6 -2.36 -46.17 60.80
CA SER A 6 -1.88 -44.98 60.09
C SER A 6 -2.89 -44.55 59.05
N GLY A 7 -3.83 -43.70 59.48
CA GLY A 7 -4.57 -42.85 58.59
C GLY A 7 -3.70 -41.66 58.19
N VAL A 8 -3.47 -41.46 56.89
CA VAL A 8 -3.18 -40.12 56.34
C VAL A 8 -3.83 -40.02 54.97
N PHE A 9 -4.85 -39.17 54.90
CA PHE A 9 -5.47 -38.66 53.68
C PHE A 9 -4.43 -37.93 52.82
N GLY A 10 -3.92 -38.60 51.78
CA GLY A 10 -2.97 -38.04 50.82
C GLY A 10 -3.63 -37.58 49.52
N ARG A 11 -4.18 -36.37 49.55
CA ARG A 11 -4.46 -35.43 48.43
C ARG A 11 -4.56 -36.04 47.02
N ARG A 12 -5.79 -36.11 46.50
CA ARG A 12 -6.07 -36.16 45.05
C ARG A 12 -5.35 -34.98 44.39
N ARG A 13 -4.27 -35.25 43.63
CA ARG A 13 -3.68 -34.24 42.75
C ARG A 13 -4.70 -33.92 41.68
N ALA A 14 -5.18 -32.69 41.73
CA ALA A 14 -6.07 -32.12 40.74
C ALA A 14 -5.49 -32.35 39.33
N LEU A 15 -6.38 -32.80 38.45
CA LEU A 15 -6.16 -32.85 37.02
C LEU A 15 -5.70 -31.46 36.57
N GLY A 16 -4.44 -31.36 36.16
CA GLY A 16 -3.91 -30.17 35.51
C GLY A 16 -4.60 -29.99 34.17
N GLY A 17 -5.77 -29.35 34.20
CA GLY A 17 -6.40 -28.81 33.01
C GLY A 17 -5.46 -27.74 32.46
N PHE A 18 -4.77 -28.06 31.36
CA PHE A 18 -4.09 -27.04 30.59
C PHE A 18 -5.11 -25.97 30.23
N PRO A 19 -4.88 -24.67 30.57
CA PRO A 19 -5.75 -23.64 30.08
C PRO A 19 -5.65 -23.67 28.56
N ARG A 20 -6.72 -24.13 27.89
CA ARG A 20 -6.94 -23.90 26.47
C ARG A 20 -6.95 -22.39 26.30
N ARG A 21 -5.78 -21.81 26.02
CA ARG A 21 -5.67 -20.43 25.56
C ARG A 21 -6.53 -20.38 24.30
N GLN A 22 -7.68 -19.72 24.40
CA GLN A 22 -8.51 -19.42 23.25
C GLN A 22 -7.66 -18.67 22.22
N LEU A 23 -7.12 -19.39 21.23
CA LEU A 23 -6.61 -18.86 19.97
C LEU A 23 -7.79 -18.47 19.06
N GLY A 24 -8.83 -17.88 19.63
CA GLY A 24 -10.11 -17.58 18.98
C GLY A 24 -10.35 -16.09 18.76
N ARG A 25 -9.34 -15.26 18.99
CA ARG A 25 -9.39 -13.84 18.66
C ARG A 25 -8.19 -13.61 17.76
N ALA A 26 -8.35 -13.89 16.46
CA ALA A 26 -7.64 -13.06 15.50
C ALA A 26 -7.94 -11.63 15.96
N PRO A 27 -6.96 -10.89 16.52
CA PRO A 27 -7.24 -9.59 17.08
C PRO A 27 -7.89 -8.84 15.93
N PHE A 28 -9.06 -8.25 16.14
CA PHE A 28 -9.82 -7.55 15.10
C PHE A 28 -8.91 -6.63 14.24
N TRP A 29 -7.88 -6.08 14.88
CA TRP A 29 -6.75 -5.37 14.29
C TRP A 29 -5.98 -6.10 13.17
N LEU A 30 -5.80 -7.42 13.23
CA LEU A 30 -5.17 -8.23 12.19
C LEU A 30 -6.05 -8.28 10.94
N ILE A 31 -7.36 -8.49 11.10
CA ILE A 31 -8.31 -8.48 9.98
C ILE A 31 -8.37 -7.07 9.37
N LEU A 32 -8.41 -6.04 10.21
CA LEU A 32 -8.37 -4.65 9.76
C LEU A 32 -7.06 -4.32 9.04
N GLY A 33 -5.93 -4.74 9.60
CA GLY A 33 -4.62 -4.52 9.01
C GLY A 33 -4.47 -5.20 7.65
N VAL A 34 -4.89 -6.46 7.53
CA VAL A 34 -4.88 -7.20 6.26
C VAL A 34 -5.85 -6.56 5.26
N GLY A 35 -7.05 -6.17 5.70
CA GLY A 35 -8.01 -5.47 4.84
C GLY A 35 -7.49 -4.13 4.33
N LEU A 36 -6.84 -3.35 5.20
CA LEU A 36 -6.24 -2.06 4.84
C LEU A 36 -5.07 -2.24 3.88
N LEU A 37 -4.17 -3.19 4.16
CA LEU A 37 -3.05 -3.53 3.29
C LEU A 37 -3.52 -4.02 1.91
N GLY A 38 -4.53 -4.90 1.90
CA GLY A 38 -5.14 -5.38 0.66
C GLY A 38 -5.82 -4.26 -0.13
N GLY A 39 -6.54 -3.37 0.55
CA GLY A 39 -7.19 -2.21 -0.07
C GLY A 39 -6.17 -1.23 -0.66
N VAL A 40 -5.11 -0.90 0.06
CA VAL A 40 -4.01 -0.05 -0.44
C VAL A 40 -3.31 -0.70 -1.63
N GLY A 41 -3.02 -2.00 -1.56
CA GLY A 41 -2.43 -2.75 -2.65
C GLY A 41 -3.29 -2.74 -3.92
N LEU A 42 -4.61 -2.98 -3.78
CA LEU A 42 -5.55 -2.96 -4.90
C LEU A 42 -5.72 -1.55 -5.48
N TYR A 43 -5.75 -0.53 -4.63
CA TYR A 43 -5.79 0.86 -5.05
C TYR A 43 -4.55 1.26 -5.85
N TRP A 44 -3.36 0.88 -5.41
CA TRP A 44 -2.12 1.13 -6.13
C TRP A 44 -2.00 0.34 -7.44
N TYR A 45 -2.57 -0.87 -7.49
CA TYR A 45 -2.65 -1.66 -8.72
C TYR A 45 -3.51 -0.96 -9.79
N THR A 46 -4.65 -0.41 -9.38
CA THR A 46 -5.59 0.28 -10.30
C THR A 46 -5.16 1.72 -10.62
N THR A 47 -4.46 2.39 -9.69
CA THR A 47 -4.04 3.79 -9.81
C THR A 47 -2.52 3.93 -9.61
N PRO A 48 -1.70 3.55 -10.61
CA PRO A 48 -0.24 3.58 -10.50
C PRO A 48 0.34 4.98 -10.25
N GLN A 49 -0.37 6.04 -10.64
CA GLN A 49 0.03 7.44 -10.39
C GLN A 49 -0.01 7.85 -8.90
N ALA A 50 -0.79 7.16 -8.07
CA ALA A 50 -0.93 7.45 -6.65
C ALA A 50 0.16 6.78 -5.78
N VAL A 51 1.04 5.96 -6.38
CA VAL A 51 2.11 5.26 -5.66
C VAL A 51 3.21 6.25 -5.27
N PRO A 52 3.58 6.37 -3.98
CA PRO A 52 4.68 7.22 -3.53
C PRO A 52 6.04 6.79 -4.11
N ALA A 53 6.96 7.73 -4.30
CA ALA A 53 8.28 7.45 -4.90
C ALA A 53 9.11 6.42 -4.11
N TRP A 54 8.99 6.38 -2.78
CA TRP A 54 9.68 5.39 -1.94
C TRP A 54 9.14 3.96 -2.15
N ALA A 55 7.83 3.82 -2.39
CA ALA A 55 7.17 2.53 -2.58
C ALA A 55 7.43 1.97 -3.99
N ARG A 56 7.54 2.84 -5.00
CA ARG A 56 7.90 2.44 -6.38
C ARG A 56 9.24 1.72 -6.48
N LYS A 57 10.21 2.03 -5.60
CA LYS A 57 11.52 1.36 -5.56
C LYS A 57 11.44 -0.07 -5.02
N TRP A 58 10.46 -0.35 -4.16
CA TRP A 58 10.31 -1.63 -3.47
C TRP A 58 9.27 -2.54 -4.10
N LEU A 59 8.25 -1.97 -4.77
CA LEU A 59 7.23 -2.74 -5.48
C LEU A 59 7.61 -2.84 -6.96
N PRO A 60 7.96 -4.04 -7.47
CA PRO A 60 8.12 -4.29 -8.90
C PRO A 60 6.73 -4.40 -9.52
N LEU A 61 5.98 -3.30 -9.55
CA LEU A 61 4.71 -3.22 -10.27
C LEU A 61 5.04 -3.18 -11.77
N PRO A 62 4.71 -4.23 -12.55
CA PRO A 62 5.00 -4.25 -13.97
C PRO A 62 4.21 -3.13 -14.65
N GLY A 63 4.93 -2.20 -15.27
CA GLY A 63 4.31 -1.12 -16.04
C GLY A 63 3.83 0.07 -15.22
N LEU A 64 4.49 0.43 -14.10
CA LEU A 64 4.49 1.84 -13.69
C LEU A 64 5.19 2.63 -14.81
N PRO A 65 4.48 3.36 -15.69
CA PRO A 65 5.16 4.31 -16.53
C PRO A 65 5.79 5.30 -15.56
N GLU A 66 7.10 5.40 -15.65
CA GLU A 66 7.86 6.53 -15.18
C GLU A 66 7.25 7.75 -15.90
N TYR A 67 6.23 8.36 -15.28
CA TYR A 67 5.34 9.33 -15.89
C TYR A 67 5.32 10.56 -15.00
N THR A 68 5.66 11.71 -15.58
CA THR A 68 5.80 12.97 -14.85
C THR A 68 4.45 13.68 -14.59
N GLY A 69 3.33 13.08 -15.01
CA GLY A 69 2.02 13.74 -14.96
C GLY A 69 1.68 14.42 -16.30
N PRO A 70 0.39 14.73 -16.54
CA PRO A 70 -0.03 15.44 -17.75
C PRO A 70 0.49 16.88 -17.71
N LEU A 71 1.19 17.28 -18.77
CA LEU A 71 1.57 18.66 -19.02
C LEU A 71 0.65 19.23 -20.10
N TYR A 72 0.29 20.50 -19.99
CA TYR A 72 -0.64 21.16 -20.88
C TYR A 72 0.12 22.21 -21.68
N ARG A 73 0.20 22.00 -22.99
CA ARG A 73 0.77 22.95 -23.93
C ARG A 73 -0.33 23.85 -24.49
N TRP A 74 -0.11 25.16 -24.51
CA TRP A 74 -1.05 26.11 -25.11
C TRP A 74 -0.31 27.33 -25.68
N ARG A 75 -1.02 28.17 -26.45
CA ARG A 75 -0.47 29.43 -26.97
C ARG A 75 -1.13 30.64 -26.31
N ASP A 76 -0.31 31.61 -25.94
CA ASP A 76 -0.78 32.89 -25.42
C ASP A 76 -1.26 33.84 -26.55
N ASP A 77 -1.79 35.01 -26.18
CA ASP A 77 -2.30 35.99 -27.16
C ASP A 77 -1.20 36.61 -28.02
N GLN A 78 0.05 36.47 -27.60
CA GLN A 78 1.23 36.91 -28.34
C GLN A 78 1.80 35.79 -29.21
N GLY A 79 1.12 34.64 -29.28
CA GLY A 79 1.52 33.47 -30.05
C GLY A 79 2.66 32.66 -29.42
N ARG A 80 3.05 32.93 -28.18
CA ARG A 80 4.13 32.22 -27.48
C ARG A 80 3.61 30.90 -26.93
N GLU A 81 4.41 29.86 -27.07
CA GLU A 81 4.14 28.53 -26.52
C GLU A 81 4.40 28.52 -25.02
N GLN A 82 3.43 28.00 -24.26
CA GLN A 82 3.48 27.87 -22.81
C GLN A 82 3.15 26.44 -22.41
N ILE A 83 3.84 25.95 -21.38
CA ILE A 83 3.62 24.62 -20.82
C ILE A 83 3.29 24.77 -19.33
N THR A 84 2.12 24.26 -18.93
CA THR A 84 1.62 24.34 -17.56
C THR A 84 1.27 22.96 -17.00
N ASP A 85 1.35 22.80 -15.69
CA ASP A 85 0.93 21.59 -14.95
C ASP A 85 -0.61 21.49 -14.83
N LYS A 86 -1.32 22.60 -15.04
CA LYS A 86 -2.78 22.69 -14.99
C LYS A 86 -3.38 23.14 -16.32
N PRO A 87 -4.61 22.69 -16.65
CA PRO A 87 -5.28 23.10 -17.87
C PRO A 87 -5.66 24.59 -17.81
N PRO A 88 -5.42 25.37 -18.87
CA PRO A 88 -5.90 26.75 -18.95
C PRO A 88 -7.42 26.79 -19.11
N ARG A 89 -8.09 27.69 -18.38
CA ARG A 89 -9.57 27.68 -18.28
C ARG A 89 -10.31 28.11 -19.54
N ASN A 90 -9.72 29.00 -20.33
CA ASN A 90 -10.38 29.66 -21.47
C ASN A 90 -9.55 29.60 -22.76
N ARG A 91 -8.68 28.59 -22.92
CA ARG A 91 -7.82 28.49 -24.09
C ARG A 91 -7.74 27.06 -24.60
N PRO A 92 -7.64 26.87 -25.93
CA PRO A 92 -7.31 25.57 -26.48
C PRO A 92 -5.92 25.14 -25.97
N TYR A 93 -5.83 23.90 -25.52
CA TYR A 93 -4.61 23.30 -25.03
C TYR A 93 -4.46 21.89 -25.57
N GLU A 94 -3.22 21.44 -25.63
CA GLU A 94 -2.83 20.08 -25.99
C GLU A 94 -2.30 19.38 -24.74
N THR A 95 -2.75 18.15 -24.48
CA THR A 95 -2.29 17.37 -23.33
C THR A 95 -1.09 16.52 -23.74
N MET A 96 0.08 16.85 -23.20
CA MET A 96 1.33 16.13 -23.41
C MET A 96 1.59 15.15 -22.28
N ARG A 97 2.00 13.94 -22.66
CA ARG A 97 2.31 12.83 -21.75
C ARG A 97 3.79 12.47 -21.90
N TYR A 98 4.63 12.93 -20.96
CA TYR A 98 6.06 12.65 -20.99
C TYR A 98 6.40 11.38 -20.20
N ARG A 99 7.26 10.55 -20.79
CA ARG A 99 7.92 9.45 -20.07
C ARG A 99 9.15 10.00 -19.36
N SER A 100 9.26 9.82 -18.05
CA SER A 100 10.41 10.28 -17.27
C SER A 100 11.69 9.49 -17.55
N ASN A 101 11.61 8.31 -18.17
CA ASN A 101 12.76 7.49 -18.54
C ASN A 101 13.34 7.80 -19.93
N ALA A 102 12.72 8.71 -20.69
CA ALA A 102 13.15 9.02 -22.05
C ALA A 102 13.37 10.54 -22.18
N ASN A 103 14.62 10.96 -22.07
CA ASN A 103 15.02 12.32 -22.45
C ASN A 103 15.10 12.38 -23.99
N VAL A 104 13.94 12.37 -24.64
CA VAL A 104 13.85 12.50 -26.10
C VAL A 104 13.94 13.99 -26.46
N VAL A 105 15.10 14.39 -26.96
CA VAL A 105 15.25 15.67 -27.67
C VAL A 105 14.43 15.55 -28.96
N PRO A 106 13.41 16.39 -29.20
CA PRO A 106 12.69 16.34 -30.46
C PRO A 106 13.69 16.57 -31.62
N PRO A 107 13.63 15.78 -32.69
CA PRO A 107 14.50 15.98 -33.85
C PRO A 107 14.26 17.40 -34.38
N LYS A 108 15.36 18.13 -34.62
CA LYS A 108 15.28 19.46 -35.25
C LYS A 108 14.60 19.30 -36.61
N GLN A 109 13.45 19.96 -36.79
CA GLN A 109 12.84 20.17 -38.11
C GLN A 109 13.56 21.30 -38.82
#